data_AF-E8Z6F9-F1
#
_entry.id   AF-E8Z6F9-F1
#
_cell.length_a   1.000
_cell.length_b   1.000
_cell.length_c   1.000
_cell.angle_alpha   90.00
_cell.angle_beta   90.00
_cell.angle_gamma   90.00
#
_symmetry.space_group_name_H-M   'P 1'
#
loop_
_entity.id
_entity.type
_entity.pdbx_description
1 polymer ?
#
loop_
_entity_poly.entity_id
_entity_poly.type
_entity_poly.pdbx_seq_one_letter_code
_entity_poly.pdbx_strand_id
1 'polypeptide(L)'
;DKLHETEKQLLQKEKDLALMEMEKGFAEQEATRFQGEVLTAKAAAQAVLCNRFLIEFGLQRKYPGKSMTSAYKDFYKNDISLRLDSELADFVKKLRVTSKVSDVKRELENLIHETSKEVHYPPIKEKGLMCGGKQPLGVAVAFAVLKLQLATRWDADVTFLGEREQPIARLCNGEVQELRPEHAAASE
;
A
#
# COMPACT_ATOMS: atom_id res chain seq x y z
N ASP A 1 -24.55 21.27 -42.31
CA ASP A 1 -24.13 22.34 -41.36
C ASP A 1 -24.32 21.96 -39.89
N LYS A 2 -25.54 21.77 -39.35
CA LYS A 2 -25.75 21.41 -37.92
C LYS A 2 -25.06 20.12 -37.45
N LEU A 3 -24.99 19.10 -38.31
CA LEU A 3 -24.36 17.81 -37.99
C LEU A 3 -22.84 17.94 -37.78
N HIS A 4 -22.16 18.70 -38.64
CA HIS A 4 -20.74 19.01 -38.51
C HIS A 4 -20.42 19.89 -37.29
N GLU A 5 -21.33 20.77 -36.91
CA GLU A 5 -21.19 21.60 -35.71
C GLU A 5 -21.30 20.76 -34.43
N THR A 6 -22.16 19.75 -34.44
CA THR A 6 -22.33 18.80 -33.32
C THR A 6 -21.13 17.87 -33.18
N GLU A 7 -20.59 17.37 -34.29
CA GLU A 7 -19.35 16.56 -34.32
C GLU A 7 -18.14 17.35 -33.80
N LYS A 8 -18.00 18.62 -34.20
CA LYS A 8 -16.94 19.49 -33.65
C LYS A 8 -17.08 19.73 -32.15
N GLN A 9 -18.30 19.92 -31.65
CA GLN A 9 -18.55 20.11 -30.22
C GLN A 9 -18.26 18.84 -29.40
N LEU A 10 -18.60 17.67 -29.93
CA LEU A 10 -18.25 16.38 -29.31
C LEU A 10 -16.74 16.18 -29.22
N LEU A 11 -16.04 16.40 -30.33
CA LEU A 11 -14.58 16.27 -30.37
C LEU A 11 -13.87 17.25 -29.43
N GLN A 12 -14.41 18.47 -29.29
CA GLN A 12 -13.87 19.45 -28.35
C GLN A 12 -14.11 19.00 -26.90
N LYS A 13 -15.31 18.52 -26.56
CA LYS A 13 -15.61 18.00 -25.23
C LYS A 13 -14.73 16.80 -24.87
N GLU A 14 -14.48 15.89 -25.80
CA GLU A 14 -13.57 14.76 -25.58
C GLU A 14 -12.14 15.21 -25.29
N LYS A 15 -11.64 16.21 -26.03
CA LYS A 15 -10.32 16.81 -25.77
C LYS A 15 -10.26 17.50 -24.41
N ASP A 16 -11.28 18.28 -24.07
CA ASP A 16 -11.35 18.98 -22.79
C ASP A 16 -11.42 17.98 -21.62
N LEU A 17 -12.17 16.88 -21.78
CA LEU A 17 -12.24 15.80 -20.80
C LEU A 17 -10.88 15.13 -20.62
N ALA A 18 -10.18 14.82 -21.72
CA ALA A 18 -8.86 14.22 -21.68
C ALA A 18 -7.82 15.14 -21.02
N LEU A 19 -7.89 16.44 -21.27
CA LEU A 19 -7.07 17.46 -20.60
C LEU A 19 -7.35 17.49 -19.09
N MET A 20 -8.62 17.53 -18.68
CA MET A 20 -9.00 17.50 -17.27
C MET A 20 -8.55 16.22 -16.57
N GLU A 21 -8.67 15.06 -17.22
CA GLU A 21 -8.19 13.78 -16.66
C GLU A 21 -6.67 13.77 -16.51
N MET A 22 -5.94 14.36 -17.46
CA MET A 22 -4.49 14.49 -17.39
C MET A 22 -4.08 15.43 -16.24
N GLU A 23 -4.69 16.62 -16.14
CA GLU A 23 -4.41 17.58 -15.06
C GLU A 23 -4.73 17.00 -13.69
N LYS A 24 -5.85 16.28 -13.57
CA LYS A 24 -6.21 15.56 -12.34
C LYS A 24 -5.16 14.51 -12.00
N GLY A 25 -4.68 13.74 -12.97
CA GLY A 25 -3.61 12.75 -12.77
C GLY A 25 -2.31 13.39 -12.27
N PHE A 26 -1.92 14.55 -12.81
CA PHE A 26 -0.76 15.31 -12.34
C PHE A 26 -0.95 15.83 -10.91
N ALA A 27 -2.12 16.39 -10.60
CA ALA A 27 -2.43 16.89 -9.26
C ALA A 27 -2.44 15.77 -8.21
N GLU A 28 -2.98 14.60 -8.55
CA GLU A 28 -2.96 13.42 -7.69
C GLU A 28 -1.53 12.92 -7.44
N GLN A 29 -0.66 12.93 -8.46
CA GLN A 29 0.75 12.58 -8.32
C GLN A 29 1.51 13.53 -7.40
N GLU A 30 1.35 14.85 -7.59
CA GLU A 30 1.97 15.86 -6.72
C GLU A 30 1.48 15.76 -5.28
N ALA A 31 0.17 15.53 -5.07
CA ALA A 31 -0.41 15.38 -3.75
C ALA A 31 0.18 14.17 -3.00
N THR A 32 0.33 13.03 -3.66
CA THR A 32 0.93 11.84 -3.03
C THR A 32 2.44 11.98 -2.84
N ARG A 33 3.16 12.63 -3.76
CA ARG A 33 4.58 12.97 -3.55
C ARG A 33 4.75 13.81 -2.28
N PHE A 34 3.97 14.88 -2.17
CA PHE A 34 4.02 15.76 -1.00
C PHE A 34 3.59 15.04 0.28
N GLN A 35 2.55 14.22 0.23
CA GLN A 35 2.17 13.36 1.36
C GLN A 35 3.30 12.41 1.75
N GLY A 36 4.05 11.86 0.78
CA GLY A 36 5.21 11.03 1.05
C GLY A 36 6.33 11.78 1.74
N GLU A 37 6.66 12.99 1.29
CA GLU A 37 7.66 13.84 1.95
C GLU A 37 7.24 14.17 3.39
N VAL A 38 5.96 14.54 3.60
CA VAL A 38 5.40 14.82 4.92
C VAL A 38 5.42 13.58 5.81
N LEU A 39 5.06 12.42 5.28
CA LEU A 39 5.01 11.17 6.04
C LEU A 39 6.41 10.67 6.37
N THR A 40 7.38 10.79 5.47
CA THR A 40 8.78 10.48 5.75
C THR A 40 9.35 11.42 6.82
N ALA A 41 9.06 12.72 6.74
CA ALA A 41 9.46 13.68 7.77
C ALA A 41 8.82 13.37 9.13
N LYS A 42 7.52 13.03 9.15
CA LYS A 42 6.81 12.63 10.38
C LYS A 42 7.32 11.31 10.94
N ALA A 43 7.61 10.33 10.07
CA ALA A 43 8.13 9.02 10.44
C ALA A 43 9.50 9.12 11.15
N ALA A 44 10.29 10.18 10.90
CA ALA A 44 11.52 10.45 11.64
C ALA A 44 11.28 10.88 13.11
N ALA A 45 10.08 11.38 13.42
CA ALA A 45 9.71 11.85 14.75
C ALA A 45 8.81 10.88 15.52
N GLN A 46 7.93 10.14 14.83
CA GLN A 46 6.92 9.26 15.43
C GLN A 46 6.57 8.05 14.54
N ALA A 47 5.98 7.01 15.12
CA ALA A 47 5.33 5.92 14.41
C ALA A 47 4.19 6.42 13.53
N VAL A 48 4.09 5.90 12.29
CA VAL A 48 2.93 6.18 11.43
C VAL A 48 2.40 4.88 10.80
N LEU A 49 1.26 4.40 11.30
CA LEU A 49 0.51 3.30 10.67
C LEU A 49 -0.25 3.85 9.46
N CYS A 50 0.24 3.54 8.25
CA CYS A 50 -0.17 4.20 7.03
C CYS A 50 -0.45 3.21 5.89
N ASN A 51 -1.23 2.17 6.20
CA ASN A 51 -1.60 1.08 5.28
C ASN A 51 -1.90 1.56 3.85
N ARG A 52 -2.89 2.46 3.68
CA ARG A 52 -3.29 2.98 2.36
C ARG A 52 -2.17 3.73 1.66
N PHE A 53 -1.51 4.65 2.37
CA PHE A 53 -0.48 5.48 1.78
C PHE A 53 0.67 4.62 1.22
N LEU A 54 1.11 3.58 1.95
CA LEU A 54 2.20 2.70 1.49
C LEU A 54 1.83 1.98 0.19
N ILE A 55 0.57 1.55 0.06
CA ILE A 55 0.05 0.93 -1.16
C ILE A 55 -0.04 1.94 -2.30
N GLU A 56 -0.67 3.10 -2.08
CA GLU A 56 -0.81 4.15 -3.10
C GLU A 56 0.55 4.64 -3.59
N PHE A 57 1.50 4.89 -2.68
CA PHE A 57 2.85 5.30 -3.00
C PHE A 57 3.58 4.27 -3.87
N GLY A 58 3.55 3.00 -3.48
CA GLY A 58 4.16 1.93 -4.27
C GLY A 58 3.51 1.76 -5.64
N LEU A 59 2.17 1.84 -5.73
CA LEU A 59 1.45 1.75 -6.99
C LEU A 59 1.77 2.90 -7.94
N GLN A 60 1.83 4.13 -7.43
CA GLN A 60 2.17 5.30 -8.24
C GLN A 60 3.60 5.26 -8.77
N ARG A 61 4.55 4.76 -7.97
CA ARG A 61 5.93 4.54 -8.42
C ARG A 61 6.00 3.52 -9.54
N LYS A 62 5.16 2.48 -9.49
CA LYS A 62 5.15 1.41 -10.49
C LYS A 62 4.37 1.76 -11.76
N TYR A 63 3.23 2.43 -11.60
CA TYR A 63 2.26 2.71 -12.66
C TYR A 63 1.95 4.21 -12.70
N PRO A 64 2.92 5.06 -13.06
CA PRO A 64 2.70 6.50 -13.12
C PRO A 64 1.59 6.84 -14.12
N GLY A 65 0.72 7.78 -13.75
CA GLY A 65 -0.40 8.25 -14.58
C GLY A 65 -1.63 7.34 -14.63
N LYS A 66 -1.61 6.17 -13.99
CA LYS A 66 -2.81 5.33 -13.87
C LYS A 66 -3.65 5.70 -12.65
N SER A 67 -4.97 5.62 -12.78
CA SER A 67 -5.86 5.68 -11.63
C SER A 67 -5.55 4.54 -10.65
N MET A 68 -5.74 4.78 -9.34
CA MET A 68 -5.39 3.79 -8.30
C MET A 68 -6.06 2.44 -8.51
N THR A 69 -7.34 2.43 -8.91
CA THR A 69 -8.08 1.21 -9.22
C THR A 69 -7.45 0.45 -10.39
N SER A 70 -7.05 1.14 -11.47
CA SER A 70 -6.40 0.50 -12.61
C SER A 70 -5.01 0.00 -12.27
N ALA A 71 -4.21 0.82 -11.57
CA ALA A 71 -2.88 0.45 -11.11
C ALA A 71 -2.92 -0.80 -10.22
N TYR A 72 -3.89 -0.88 -9.31
CA TYR A 72 -4.05 -2.03 -8.43
C TYR A 72 -4.45 -3.30 -9.18
N LYS A 73 -5.37 -3.21 -10.15
CA LYS A 73 -5.74 -4.37 -10.98
C LYS A 73 -4.54 -4.94 -11.73
N ASP A 74 -3.72 -4.08 -12.30
CA ASP A 74 -2.50 -4.50 -12.99
C ASP A 74 -1.47 -5.08 -12.03
N PHE A 75 -1.25 -4.45 -10.88
CA PHE A 75 -0.38 -4.96 -9.82
C PHE A 75 -0.83 -6.33 -9.32
N TYR A 76 -2.12 -6.49 -9.02
CA TYR A 76 -2.66 -7.74 -8.52
C TYR A 76 -2.43 -8.86 -9.54
N LYS A 77 -2.74 -8.61 -10.80
CA LYS A 77 -2.57 -9.58 -11.88
C LYS A 77 -1.08 -9.94 -12.10
N ASN A 78 -0.20 -8.96 -12.13
CA ASN A 78 1.18 -9.17 -12.56
C ASN A 78 2.15 -9.55 -11.42
N ASP A 79 1.82 -9.24 -10.16
CA ASP A 79 2.77 -9.38 -9.05
C ASP A 79 2.24 -10.13 -7.83
N ILE A 80 0.92 -10.10 -7.59
CA ILE A 80 0.31 -10.79 -6.46
C ILE A 80 -0.18 -12.19 -6.87
N SER A 81 -0.96 -12.27 -7.96
CA SER A 81 -1.66 -13.50 -8.32
C SER A 81 -0.71 -14.62 -8.78
N LEU A 82 0.50 -14.27 -9.23
CA LEU A 82 1.53 -15.23 -9.60
C LEU A 82 2.05 -15.95 -8.35
N ARG A 83 1.79 -17.25 -8.23
CA ARG A 83 2.23 -18.10 -7.10
C ARG A 83 1.71 -17.63 -5.73
N LEU A 84 0.57 -16.92 -5.73
CA LEU A 84 -0.04 -16.36 -4.54
C LEU A 84 -0.14 -17.36 -3.39
N ASP A 85 -0.62 -18.57 -3.68
CA ASP A 85 -0.92 -19.60 -2.68
C ASP A 85 0.30 -20.01 -1.86
N SER A 86 1.41 -20.35 -2.51
CA SER A 86 2.64 -20.78 -1.84
C SER A 86 3.32 -19.63 -1.12
N GLU A 87 3.45 -18.48 -1.79
CA GLU A 87 4.17 -17.34 -1.23
C GLU A 87 3.43 -16.70 -0.06
N LEU A 88 2.10 -16.64 -0.14
CA LEU A 88 1.29 -16.11 0.94
C LEU A 88 1.28 -17.05 2.16
N ALA A 89 1.27 -18.37 1.94
CA ALA A 89 1.38 -19.34 3.03
C ALA A 89 2.73 -19.20 3.76
N ASP A 90 3.83 -19.08 3.01
CA ASP A 90 5.16 -18.87 3.57
C ASP A 90 5.25 -17.52 4.30
N PHE A 91 4.66 -16.47 3.73
CA PHE A 91 4.61 -15.13 4.35
C PHE A 91 3.85 -15.12 5.68
N VAL A 92 2.63 -15.69 5.71
CA VAL A 92 1.81 -15.81 6.93
C VAL A 92 2.58 -16.58 8.01
N LYS A 93 3.27 -17.66 7.63
CA LYS A 93 4.10 -18.44 8.54
C LYS A 93 5.27 -17.62 9.11
N LYS A 94 5.98 -16.85 8.28
CA LYS A 94 7.08 -15.97 8.72
C LYS A 94 6.61 -14.87 9.68
N LEU A 95 5.41 -14.33 9.47
CA LEU A 95 4.83 -13.33 10.38
C LEU A 95 4.31 -13.93 11.69
N ARG A 96 4.18 -15.27 11.79
CA ARG A 96 3.67 -15.97 12.98
C ARG A 96 2.30 -15.48 13.45
N VAL A 97 1.46 -15.09 12.50
CA VAL A 97 0.08 -14.65 12.72
C VAL A 97 -0.90 -15.80 12.52
N THR A 98 -2.10 -15.69 13.09
CA THR A 98 -3.15 -16.73 13.03
C THR A 98 -4.08 -16.60 11.82
N SER A 99 -3.83 -15.63 10.93
CA SER A 99 -4.68 -15.36 9.77
C SER A 99 -4.71 -16.53 8.80
N LYS A 100 -5.91 -16.94 8.37
CA LYS A 100 -6.05 -17.97 7.33
C LYS A 100 -5.67 -17.39 5.98
N VAL A 101 -4.85 -18.12 5.21
CA VAL A 101 -4.42 -17.73 3.87
C VAL A 101 -5.61 -17.39 2.96
N SER A 102 -6.69 -18.16 3.02
CA SER A 102 -7.91 -17.90 2.24
C SER A 102 -8.57 -16.56 2.55
N ASP A 103 -8.58 -16.15 3.81
CA ASP A 103 -9.17 -14.87 4.22
C ASP A 103 -8.27 -13.70 3.77
N VAL A 104 -6.95 -13.85 3.88
CA VAL A 104 -5.99 -12.85 3.40
C VAL A 104 -6.10 -12.66 1.88
N LYS A 105 -6.30 -13.73 1.10
CA LYS A 105 -6.54 -13.62 -0.35
C LYS A 105 -7.78 -12.78 -0.68
N ARG A 106 -8.87 -12.98 0.06
CA ARG A 106 -10.12 -12.22 -0.13
C ARG A 106 -9.90 -10.73 0.14
N GLU A 107 -9.11 -10.39 1.16
CA GLU A 107 -8.72 -8.98 1.41
C GLU A 107 -7.86 -8.42 0.27
N LEU A 108 -6.92 -9.20 -0.26
CA LEU A 108 -6.08 -8.77 -1.39
C LEU A 108 -6.93 -8.48 -2.65
N GLU A 109 -8.03 -9.17 -2.89
CA GLU A 109 -8.89 -8.87 -4.05
C GLU A 109 -9.53 -7.47 -3.97
N ASN A 110 -9.81 -6.97 -2.76
CA ASN A 110 -10.49 -5.70 -2.52
C ASN A 110 -9.66 -4.66 -1.73
N LEU A 111 -8.32 -4.83 -1.71
CA LEU A 111 -7.42 -4.13 -0.80
C LEU A 111 -7.53 -2.59 -0.84
N ILE A 112 -7.70 -2.00 -2.03
CA ILE A 112 -7.81 -0.54 -2.18
C ILE A 112 -9.06 0.00 -1.47
N HIS A 113 -10.16 -0.74 -1.52
CA HIS A 113 -11.39 -0.33 -0.83
C HIS A 113 -11.25 -0.49 0.68
N GLU A 114 -10.62 -1.56 1.15
CA GLU A 114 -10.49 -1.83 2.58
C GLU A 114 -9.47 -0.91 3.27
N THR A 115 -8.35 -0.62 2.63
CA THR A 115 -7.32 0.29 3.17
C THR A 115 -7.79 1.75 3.25
N SER A 116 -8.82 2.13 2.50
CA SER A 116 -9.39 3.49 2.53
C SER A 116 -10.09 3.87 3.84
N LYS A 117 -10.33 2.90 4.73
CA LYS A 117 -11.17 3.06 5.91
C LYS A 117 -10.41 3.43 7.19
N GLU A 118 -9.09 3.25 7.24
CA GLU A 118 -8.32 3.35 8.49
C GLU A 118 -6.98 4.09 8.30
N VAL A 119 -6.85 5.25 8.95
CA VAL A 119 -5.56 5.91 9.22
C VAL A 119 -5.49 6.11 10.73
N HIS A 120 -4.57 5.41 11.38
CA HIS A 120 -4.41 5.46 12.83
C HIS A 120 -2.97 5.83 13.20
N TYR A 121 -2.83 6.53 14.34
CA TYR A 121 -1.54 6.89 14.92
C TYR A 121 -1.41 6.14 16.25
N PRO A 122 -1.05 4.86 16.21
CA PRO A 122 -0.94 4.06 17.42
C PRO A 122 0.18 4.64 18.31
N PRO A 123 0.02 4.67 19.64
CA PRO A 123 1.02 5.20 20.57
C PRO A 123 2.19 4.22 20.71
N ILE A 124 2.97 4.07 19.64
CA ILE A 124 4.10 3.15 19.54
C ILE A 124 5.38 3.95 19.80
N LYS A 125 6.27 3.40 20.62
CA LYS A 125 7.56 4.02 20.97
C LYS A 125 8.54 4.05 19.79
N GLU A 126 8.38 3.13 18.84
CA GLU A 126 9.16 3.06 17.63
C GLU A 126 8.87 4.23 16.68
N LYS A 127 9.80 4.50 15.79
CA LYS A 127 9.69 5.51 14.74
C LYS A 127 9.73 4.81 13.39
N GLY A 128 9.19 5.45 12.36
CA GLY A 128 9.22 4.92 11.01
C GLY A 128 7.84 4.66 10.41
N LEU A 129 7.86 4.13 9.18
CA LEU A 129 6.66 3.73 8.45
C LEU A 129 6.17 2.39 8.98
N MET A 130 4.87 2.28 9.21
CA MET A 130 4.26 1.07 9.75
C MET A 130 3.06 0.64 8.91
N CYS A 131 2.87 -0.67 8.81
CA CYS A 131 1.69 -1.29 8.22
C CYS A 131 1.20 -2.44 9.11
N GLY A 132 -0.03 -2.91 8.88
CA GLY A 132 -0.60 -4.04 9.60
C GLY A 132 -1.85 -3.66 10.39
N GLY A 133 -1.97 -4.18 11.61
CA GLY A 133 -3.13 -3.99 12.48
C GLY A 133 -4.08 -5.19 12.47
N LYS A 134 -5.39 -4.93 12.38
CA LYS A 134 -6.45 -5.95 12.47
C LYS A 134 -6.34 -6.99 11.35
N GLN A 135 -6.46 -8.27 11.68
CA GLN A 135 -6.44 -9.34 10.68
C GLN A 135 -7.84 -9.68 10.17
N PRO A 136 -7.97 -10.16 8.91
CA PRO A 136 -6.90 -10.52 7.95
C PRO A 136 -6.29 -9.36 7.13
N LEU A 137 -6.86 -8.16 7.22
CA LEU A 137 -6.48 -7.01 6.39
C LEU A 137 -5.01 -6.59 6.59
N GLY A 138 -4.54 -6.51 7.83
CA GLY A 138 -3.17 -6.09 8.13
C GLY A 138 -2.12 -6.93 7.40
N VAL A 139 -2.29 -8.26 7.36
CA VAL A 139 -1.41 -9.17 6.63
C VAL A 139 -1.53 -8.98 5.13
N ALA A 140 -2.73 -8.74 4.59
CA ALA A 140 -2.92 -8.45 3.17
C ALA A 140 -2.16 -7.17 2.76
N VAL A 141 -2.24 -6.12 3.57
CA VAL A 141 -1.47 -4.89 3.36
C VAL A 141 0.03 -5.18 3.39
N ALA A 142 0.51 -5.87 4.42
CA ALA A 142 1.92 -6.20 4.57
C ALA A 142 2.47 -6.99 3.36
N PHE A 143 1.70 -7.97 2.88
CA PHE A 143 2.07 -8.75 1.69
C PHE A 143 2.13 -7.88 0.45
N ALA A 144 1.14 -7.01 0.23
CA ALA A 144 1.11 -6.10 -0.90
C ALA A 144 2.27 -5.08 -0.85
N VAL A 145 2.59 -4.52 0.33
CA VAL A 145 3.75 -3.64 0.52
C VAL A 145 5.05 -4.37 0.16
N LEU A 146 5.24 -5.59 0.64
CA LEU A 146 6.42 -6.41 0.30
C LEU A 146 6.57 -6.61 -1.21
N LYS A 147 5.45 -6.90 -1.89
CA LYS A 147 5.42 -7.06 -3.35
C LYS A 147 5.70 -5.75 -4.09
N LEU A 148 5.21 -4.63 -3.59
CA LEU A 148 5.53 -3.31 -4.16
C LEU A 148 7.00 -2.96 -3.95
N GLN A 149 7.60 -3.29 -2.80
CA GLN A 149 9.04 -3.12 -2.56
C GLN A 149 9.87 -3.88 -3.59
N LEU A 150 9.56 -5.14 -3.85
CA LEU A 150 10.20 -5.95 -4.90
C LEU A 150 10.04 -5.33 -6.28
N ALA A 151 8.80 -4.97 -6.63
CA ALA A 151 8.47 -4.53 -7.97
C ALA A 151 9.02 -3.13 -8.32
N THR A 152 9.27 -2.29 -7.32
CA THR A 152 9.69 -0.89 -7.50
C THR A 152 11.10 -0.59 -6.97
N ARG A 153 11.78 -1.60 -6.41
CA ARG A 153 13.06 -1.45 -5.69
C ARG A 153 12.96 -0.37 -4.61
N TRP A 154 11.86 -0.38 -3.87
CA TRP A 154 11.63 0.59 -2.80
C TRP A 154 12.34 0.15 -1.53
N ASP A 155 13.49 0.79 -1.31
CA ASP A 155 14.36 0.66 -0.13
C ASP A 155 13.83 1.50 1.04
N ALA A 156 12.68 1.14 1.58
CA ALA A 156 12.24 1.69 2.86
C ALA A 156 11.93 0.56 3.82
N ASP A 157 12.41 0.72 5.06
CA ASP A 157 12.03 -0.12 6.16
C ASP A 157 10.57 0.17 6.56
N VAL A 158 9.71 -0.84 6.46
CA VAL A 158 8.33 -0.78 6.95
C VAL A 158 8.16 -1.80 8.07
N THR A 159 7.80 -1.34 9.26
CA THR A 159 7.48 -2.24 10.37
C THR A 159 6.07 -2.79 10.22
N PHE A 160 5.92 -4.11 10.29
CA PHE A 160 4.64 -4.78 10.38
C PHE A 160 4.17 -4.88 11.84
N LEU A 161 2.96 -4.39 12.10
CA LEU A 161 2.28 -4.43 13.39
C LEU A 161 1.22 -5.54 13.42
N GLY A 162 1.19 -6.28 14.52
CA GLY A 162 0.11 -7.23 14.82
C GLY A 162 -1.19 -6.55 15.22
N GLU A 163 -2.20 -7.37 15.56
CA GLU A 163 -3.54 -6.87 15.95
C GLU A 163 -3.55 -5.99 17.20
N ARG A 164 -2.58 -6.17 18.11
CA ARG A 164 -2.45 -5.36 19.33
C ARG A 164 -1.42 -4.25 19.17
N GLU A 165 -1.17 -3.85 17.92
CA GLU A 165 -0.23 -2.79 17.54
C GLU A 165 1.23 -3.07 17.98
N GLN A 166 1.55 -4.33 18.28
CA GLN A 166 2.90 -4.75 18.60
C GLN A 166 3.72 -4.95 17.31
N PRO A 167 4.97 -4.44 17.25
CA PRO A 167 5.90 -4.75 16.18
C PRO A 167 6.20 -6.25 16.11
N ILE A 168 6.10 -6.84 14.91
CA ILE A 168 6.33 -8.28 14.67
C ILE A 168 7.50 -8.51 13.72
N ALA A 169 7.55 -7.74 12.63
CA ALA A 169 8.55 -7.93 11.59
C ALA A 169 8.89 -6.60 10.91
N ARG A 170 10.01 -6.56 10.21
CA ARG A 170 10.39 -5.50 9.29
C ARG A 170 10.32 -6.02 7.86
N LEU A 171 9.66 -5.26 6.99
CA LEU A 171 9.56 -5.49 5.56
C LEU A 171 10.54 -4.56 4.87
N CYS A 172 11.54 -5.11 4.20
CA CYS A 172 12.55 -4.32 3.52
C CYS A 172 13.05 -5.07 2.30
N ASN A 173 13.13 -4.38 1.15
CA ASN A 173 13.66 -4.94 -0.10
C ASN A 173 12.99 -6.26 -0.53
N GLY A 174 11.72 -6.45 -0.17
CA GLY A 174 10.99 -7.68 -0.49
C GLY A 174 11.24 -8.86 0.44
N GLU A 175 11.97 -8.65 1.53
CA GLU A 175 12.25 -9.63 2.54
C GLU A 175 11.51 -9.32 3.85
N VAL A 176 11.21 -10.39 4.59
CA VAL A 176 10.63 -10.30 5.93
C VAL A 176 11.73 -10.61 6.93
N GLN A 177 12.05 -9.64 7.78
CA GLN A 177 13.00 -9.77 8.87
C GLN A 177 12.21 -9.84 10.18
N GLU A 178 12.26 -10.97 10.87
CA GLU A 178 11.60 -11.12 12.17
C GLU A 178 12.23 -10.14 13.17
N LEU A 179 11.41 -9.33 13.84
CA LEU A 179 11.88 -8.55 14.98
C LEU A 179 11.91 -9.51 16.17
N ARG A 180 13.13 -9.91 16.57
CA ARG A 180 13.29 -10.74 17.77
C ARG A 180 12.71 -9.96 18.97
N PRO A 181 11.97 -10.61 19.87
CA PRO A 181 11.61 -10.00 21.14
C PRO A 181 12.87 -9.91 21.99
N GLU A 182 13.70 -8.91 21.73
CA GLU A 182 14.82 -8.58 22.60
C GLU A 182 14.24 -7.85 23.84
N HIS A 183 14.25 -8.55 24.98
CA HIS A 183 14.07 -8.00 26.34
C HIS A 183 12.62 -7.67 26.80
N ALA A 184 11.68 -8.61 26.67
CA ALA A 184 10.47 -8.60 27.50
C ALA A 184 10.71 -9.07 28.97
N ALA A 185 11.95 -9.31 29.36
CA ALA A 185 12.35 -9.71 30.72
C ALA A 185 13.59 -8.91 31.17
N ALA A 186 13.40 -7.65 31.53
CA ALA A 186 14.31 -6.87 32.37
C ALA A 186 13.53 -5.74 33.04
N SER A 187 12.52 -6.10 33.83
CA SER A 187 11.91 -5.26 34.86
C SER A 187 11.23 -6.22 35.83
N GLU A 188 12.06 -6.87 36.66
CA GLU A 188 11.65 -7.27 38.02
C GLU A 188 11.45 -6.01 38.88
#